data_AF-A0AAW9KUV3-F1
#
_entry.id   AF-A0AAW9KUV3-F1
#
_cell.length_a   1.000
_cell.length_b   1.000
_cell.length_c   1.000
_cell.angle_alpha   90.00
_cell.angle_beta   90.00
_cell.angle_gamma   90.00
#
_symmetry.space_group_name_H-M   'P 1'
#
loop_
_entity.id
_entity.type
_entity.pdbx_description
1 polymer ?
#
loop_
_entity_poly.entity_id
_entity_poly.type
_entity_poly.pdbx_seq_one_letter_code
_entity_poly.pdbx_strand_id
1 'polypeptide(L)'
;FNSPYKALNIQDFWRRWHITLSRFLKEYLYIPLGGNRVKELIVYRNLILVFLIGGFWHGAGWTFIIWGLLHGIALSVHRAYSHTA
;
A
#
# COMPACT_ATOMS: atom_id res chain seq x y z
N PHE A 1 14.16 -1.43 8.34
CA PHE A 1 13.81 -0.03 8.04
C PHE A 1 14.98 0.63 7.34
N ASN A 2 14.75 1.61 6.47
CA ASN A 2 15.81 2.37 5.79
C ASN A 2 15.47 3.86 5.69
N SER A 3 15.66 4.64 6.76
CA SER A 3 15.37 6.09 6.81
C SER A 3 14.04 6.49 6.14
N PRO A 4 12.89 5.97 6.62
CA PRO A 4 11.60 6.10 5.95
C PRO A 4 11.12 7.54 5.78
N TYR A 5 11.42 8.42 6.74
CA TYR A 5 11.03 9.83 6.68
C TYR A 5 11.84 10.66 5.68
N LYS A 6 12.89 10.09 5.07
CA LYS A 6 13.61 10.70 3.93
C LYS A 6 13.01 10.32 2.57
N ALA A 7 11.88 9.62 2.56
CA ALA A 7 11.20 9.24 1.33
C ALA A 7 10.67 10.47 0.59
N LEU A 8 10.83 10.47 -0.73
CA LEU A 8 10.33 11.56 -1.59
C LEU A 8 8.85 11.42 -1.93
N ASN A 9 8.27 10.24 -1.72
CA ASN A 9 6.85 9.98 -1.94
C ASN A 9 6.35 8.80 -1.09
N ILE A 10 5.04 8.60 -1.08
CA ILE A 10 4.39 7.56 -0.28
C ILE A 10 4.80 6.14 -0.69
N GLN A 11 5.10 5.90 -1.97
CA GLN A 11 5.56 4.59 -2.42
C GLN A 11 6.99 4.29 -1.92
N ASP A 12 7.88 5.28 -1.97
CA ASP A 12 9.24 5.20 -1.43
C ASP A 12 9.24 5.07 0.10
N PHE A 13 8.30 5.73 0.78
CA PHE A 13 8.08 5.56 2.22
C PHE A 13 7.82 4.09 2.55
N TRP A 14 6.88 3.45 1.85
CA TRP A 14 6.54 2.03 2.07
C TRP A 14 7.65 1.06 1.66
N ARG A 15 8.53 1.43 0.72
CA ARG A 15 9.74 0.66 0.40
C ARG A 15 10.78 0.70 1.51
N ARG A 16 10.79 1.76 2.32
CA ARG A 16 11.77 2.00 3.40
C ARG A 16 11.24 1.64 4.80
N TRP A 17 9.94 1.79 5.00
CA TRP A 17 9.22 1.48 6.23
C TRP A 17 8.89 -0.02 6.29
N HIS A 18 9.13 -0.66 7.44
CA HIS A 18 8.80 -2.08 7.70
C HIS A 18 9.05 -3.03 6.51
N ILE A 19 10.26 -2.98 5.94
CA ILE A 19 10.65 -3.62 4.67
C ILE A 19 10.17 -5.08 4.56
N THR A 20 10.31 -5.88 5.61
CA THR A 20 9.87 -7.29 5.63
C THR A 20 8.35 -7.42 5.49
N LEU A 21 7.58 -6.61 6.20
CA LEU A 21 6.11 -6.59 6.12
C LEU A 21 5.66 -6.05 4.76
N SER A 22 6.24 -4.94 4.29
CA SER A 22 5.95 -4.40 2.96
C SER A 22 6.23 -5.43 1.87
N ARG A 23 7.30 -6.23 2.00
CA ARG A 23 7.58 -7.35 1.09
C ARG A 23 6.54 -8.45 1.21
N PHE A 24 6.15 -8.84 2.43
CA PHE A 24 5.12 -9.85 2.65
C PHE A 24 3.78 -9.43 2.02
N LEU A 25 3.30 -8.22 2.31
CA LEU A 25 2.07 -7.67 1.73
C LEU A 25 2.13 -7.65 0.19
N LYS A 26 3.28 -7.28 -0.38
CA LYS A 26 3.48 -7.30 -1.83
C LYS A 26 3.44 -8.72 -2.40
N GLU A 27 4.22 -9.64 -1.85
CA GLU A 27 4.43 -10.97 -2.44
C GLU A 27 3.26 -11.93 -2.20
N TYR A 28 2.61 -11.83 -1.04
CA TYR A 28 1.55 -12.77 -0.66
C TYR A 28 0.14 -12.21 -0.82
N LEU A 29 -0.05 -10.89 -0.91
CA LEU A 29 -1.37 -10.31 -1.16
C LEU A 29 -1.43 -9.61 -2.52
N TYR A 30 -0.53 -8.65 -2.78
CA TYR A 30 -0.65 -7.82 -3.98
C TYR A 30 -0.41 -8.56 -5.30
N ILE A 31 0.69 -9.34 -5.40
CA ILE A 31 1.03 -10.09 -6.63
C ILE A 31 -0.03 -11.16 -6.95
N PRO A 32 -0.49 -11.99 -6.00
CA PRO A 32 -1.55 -12.98 -6.25
C PRO A 32 -2.87 -12.36 -6.70
N LEU A 33 -3.19 -11.13 -6.27
CA LEU A 33 -4.37 -10.39 -6.72
C LEU A 33 -4.26 -9.83 -8.16
N GLY A 34 -3.18 -10.15 -8.88
CA GLY A 34 -2.93 -9.73 -10.26
C GLY A 34 -1.91 -8.61 -10.41
N GLY A 35 -1.42 -8.05 -9.30
CA GLY A 35 -0.39 -7.02 -9.28
C GLY A 35 -0.69 -5.85 -10.22
N ASN A 36 0.29 -5.44 -11.01
CA ASN A 36 0.16 -4.36 -12.01
C ASN A 36 -0.31 -4.86 -13.40
N ARG A 37 -0.70 -6.13 -13.55
CA ARG A 37 -1.08 -6.71 -14.87
C ARG A 37 -2.58 -6.64 -15.15
N VAL A 38 -3.36 -6.13 -14.18
CA VAL A 38 -4.81 -5.97 -14.28
C VAL A 38 -5.18 -4.54 -14.65
N LYS A 39 -6.46 -4.30 -14.97
CA LYS A 39 -6.98 -2.95 -15.27
C LYS A 39 -6.64 -1.98 -14.13
N GLU A 40 -6.34 -0.73 -14.46
CA GLU A 40 -6.04 0.37 -13.52
C GLU A 40 -7.01 0.41 -12.33
N LEU A 41 -8.32 0.34 -12.58
CA LEU A 41 -9.34 0.34 -11.52
C LEU A 41 -9.17 -0.83 -10.52
N ILE A 42 -8.78 -2.01 -11.01
CA ILE A 42 -8.55 -3.21 -10.19
C ILE A 42 -7.27 -3.04 -9.37
N VAL A 43 -6.24 -2.38 -9.93
CA VAL A 43 -5.02 -2.05 -9.19
C VAL A 43 -5.34 -1.17 -7.97
N TYR A 44 -6.12 -0.09 -8.15
CA TYR A 44 -6.51 0.78 -7.04
C TYR A 44 -7.26 0.02 -5.94
N ARG A 45 -8.22 -0.82 -6.32
CA ARG A 45 -8.94 -1.69 -5.37
C ARG A 45 -7.99 -2.63 -4.63
N ASN A 46 -7.06 -3.28 -5.34
CA ASN A 46 -6.11 -4.21 -4.76
C ASN A 46 -5.17 -3.51 -3.77
N LEU A 47 -4.71 -2.29 -4.08
CA LEU A 47 -3.89 -1.51 -3.16
C LEU A 47 -4.63 -1.20 -1.85
N ILE A 48 -5.88 -0.75 -1.93
CA ILE A 48 -6.70 -0.48 -0.75
C ILE A 48 -6.90 -1.76 0.07
N LEU A 49 -7.24 -2.88 -0.57
CA LEU A 49 -7.43 -4.17 0.11
C LEU A 49 -6.15 -4.64 0.83
N VAL A 50 -4.99 -4.55 0.19
CA VAL A 50 -3.71 -4.95 0.79
C VAL A 50 -3.43 -4.13 2.06
N PHE A 51 -3.66 -2.81 2.03
CA PHE A 51 -3.45 -1.97 3.21
C PHE A 51 -4.51 -2.16 4.30
N LEU A 52 -5.76 -2.45 3.94
CA LEU A 52 -6.80 -2.80 4.92
C LEU A 52 -6.48 -4.13 5.62
N ILE A 53 -6.04 -5.15 4.88
CA ILE A 53 -5.61 -6.43 5.44
C ILE A 53 -4.37 -6.22 6.32
N GLY A 54 -3.41 -5.40 5.89
CA GLY A 54 -2.25 -5.02 6.70
C GLY A 54 -2.64 -4.27 7.99
N GLY A 55 -3.62 -3.37 7.92
CA GLY A 55 -4.19 -2.70 9.10
C GLY A 55 -4.84 -3.69 10.05
N PHE A 56 -5.66 -4.61 9.54
CA PHE A 56 -6.29 -5.65 10.34
C PHE A 56 -5.28 -6.56 11.03
N TRP A 57 -4.14 -6.86 10.38
CA TRP A 57 -3.04 -7.63 10.97
C TRP A 57 -2.40 -6.94 12.19
N HIS A 58 -2.42 -5.61 12.25
CA HIS A 58 -1.87 -4.86 13.38
C HIS A 58 -2.79 -4.83 14.63
N GLY A 59 -4.07 -5.17 14.48
CA GLY A 59 -5.01 -5.32 15.60
C GLY A 59 -6.46 -4.99 15.25
N ALA A 60 -7.39 -5.36 16.14
CA ALA A 60 -8.84 -5.20 15.96
C ALA A 60 -9.38 -3.77 16.26
N GLY A 61 -8.50 -2.78 16.39
CA GLY A 61 -8.90 -1.39 16.63
C GLY A 61 -9.31 -0.68 15.34
N TRP A 62 -10.40 0.10 15.39
CA TRP A 62 -10.86 0.94 14.26
C TRP A 62 -9.78 1.87 13.71
N THR A 63 -8.83 2.29 14.55
CA THR A 63 -7.68 3.12 14.17
C THR A 63 -6.81 2.47 13.11
N PHE A 64 -6.58 1.16 13.17
CA PHE A 64 -5.76 0.45 12.19
C PHE A 64 -6.46 0.29 10.84
N ILE A 65 -7.79 0.16 10.83
CA ILE A 65 -8.60 0.12 9.62
C ILE A 65 -8.55 1.49 8.93
N ILE A 66 -8.77 2.58 9.67
CA ILE A 66 -8.69 3.95 9.16
C ILE A 66 -7.27 4.22 8.64
N TRP A 67 -6.25 3.82 9.38
CA TRP A 67 -4.86 3.94 8.96
C TRP A 67 -4.59 3.18 7.65
N GLY A 68 -5.08 1.94 7.51
CA GLY A 68 -4.94 1.16 6.29
C GLY A 68 -5.65 1.81 5.10
N LEU A 69 -6.87 2.30 5.32
CA LEU A 69 -7.65 3.02 4.30
C LEU A 69 -6.91 4.28 3.83
N LEU A 70 -6.41 5.11 4.75
CA LEU A 70 -5.68 6.33 4.44
C LEU A 70 -4.42 6.04 3.60
N HIS A 71 -3.65 5.01 3.95
CA HIS A 71 -2.44 4.65 3.19
C HIS A 71 -2.77 4.04 1.83
N GLY A 72 -3.83 3.23 1.72
CA GLY A 72 -4.31 2.69 0.45
C GLY A 72 -4.79 3.79 -0.51
N ILE A 73 -5.52 4.79 0.01
CA ILE A 73 -5.96 5.96 -0.76
C ILE A 73 -4.75 6.81 -1.16
N ALA A 74 -3.84 7.11 -0.24
CA ALA A 74 -2.67 7.94 -0.54
C ALA A 74 -1.80 7.32 -1.65
N LEU A 75 -1.60 6.00 -1.64
CA LEU A 75 -0.85 5.31 -2.68
C LEU A 75 -1.61 5.30 -4.03
N SER A 76 -2.94 5.19 -3.98
CA SER A 76 -3.81 5.28 -5.15
C SER A 76 -3.74 6.67 -5.80
N VAL A 77 -3.85 7.73 -5.00
CA VAL A 77 -3.73 9.12 -5.47
C VAL A 77 -2.35 9.38 -6.06
N HIS A 78 -1.29 8.94 -5.38
CA HIS A 78 0.09 9.08 -5.88
C HIS A 78 0.28 8.38 -7.22
N ARG A 79 -0.29 7.19 -7.39
CA ARG A 79 -0.25 6.44 -8.64
C ARG A 79 -1.01 7.17 -9.75
N ALA A 80 -2.20 7.67 -9.49
CA ALA A 80 -2.98 8.45 -10.46
C ALA A 80 -2.22 9.71 -10.91
N TYR A 81 -1.62 10.43 -9.96
CA TYR A 81 -0.77 11.60 -10.26
C TYR A 81 0.43 11.21 -11.14
N SER A 82 1.12 10.11 -10.82
CA SER A 82 2.29 9.62 -11.57
C SER A 82 1.95 9.08 -12.97
N HIS A 83 0.69 8.74 -13.24
CA HIS A 83 0.22 8.32 -14.57
C HIS A 83 -0.20 9.51 -15.46
N THR A 84 -0.43 10.68 -14.87
CA THR A 84 -0.92 11.87 -15.57
C THR A 84 0.21 12.88 -15.86
N ALA A 85 1.29 12.85 -15.09
CA ALA A 85 2.50 13.67 -15.27
C ALA A 85 3.53 12.98 -16.18
#